data_AF-A0A4P2QR12-F1
#
_entry.id   AF-A0A4P2QR12-F1
#
_cell.length_a   1.000
_cell.length_b   1.000
_cell.length_c   1.000
_cell.angle_alpha   90.00
_cell.angle_beta   90.00
_cell.angle_gamma   90.00
#
_symmetry.space_group_name_H-M   'P 1'
#
loop_
_entity.id
_entity.type
_entity.pdbx_description
1 polymer ?
#
loop_
_entity_poly.entity_id
_entity_poly.type
_entity_poly.pdbx_seq_one_letter_code
_entity_poly.pdbx_strand_id
1 'polypeptide(L)'
;MSSLRPKLRALEVVVIQDERHGRALMLRDTEGIAPSAVVVPAGSSAVLARFDGRRSIDEIARDASRSTGQRVDAAYVAQLADELEDAWMLDSPRFHARRRTVVRSFDAAPIRTAAHAGGAYHGDRLKLAEFIERQCLGVARPQGGAARAAAQGAPERMVGLCAPHMDLWRAAAGYGHAYAALEQALAAPGLEKVDTFVLLGTSHAPMRRPYAVCEKTFATPLGPLDPDREMIAELAAASRFDVHEDQYLHKNEHSIEFQAVFVRHLLGGRAASIVPILCGLSECQARRRDPAQDDGAESFLTALRGALARRPGRVLVIAGADLAHVGPRFGDPAPLDERQRMALRDRDLASIERATSVDPPGFFADVAQDLGTRRVCGLGPIYTLLRALPPSSRGELLNYEQCVDPEEGSIVSHTSLGFYG
;
A
#
# COMPACT_ATOMS: atom_id res chain seq x y z
N MET A 1 -9.15 -43.13 -0.75
CA MET A 1 -9.02 -42.25 0.43
C MET A 1 -7.92 -41.26 0.11
N SER A 2 -8.30 -40.02 -0.20
CA SER A 2 -7.41 -39.04 -0.85
C SER A 2 -6.24 -38.68 0.07
N SER A 3 -5.01 -38.95 -0.38
CA SER A 3 -3.77 -38.53 0.28
C SER A 3 -3.50 -37.02 0.15
N LEU A 4 -4.47 -36.25 -0.37
CA LEU A 4 -4.35 -34.82 -0.56
C LEU A 4 -4.25 -34.12 0.81
N ARG A 5 -3.22 -33.29 0.95
CA ARG A 5 -2.98 -32.42 2.10
C ARG A 5 -2.95 -30.98 1.61
N PRO A 6 -4.10 -30.29 1.51
CA PRO A 6 -4.16 -28.97 0.93
C PRO A 6 -3.42 -27.96 1.83
N LYS A 7 -2.71 -27.03 1.20
CA LYS A 7 -2.04 -25.91 1.87
C LYS A 7 -2.52 -24.61 1.24
N LEU A 8 -3.24 -23.79 2.00
CA LEU A 8 -3.63 -22.46 1.56
C LEU A 8 -2.39 -21.57 1.58
N ARG A 9 -2.14 -20.85 0.49
CA ARG A 9 -1.04 -19.86 0.48
C ARG A 9 -1.48 -18.58 1.18
N ALA A 10 -0.54 -17.63 1.33
CA ALA A 10 -0.88 -16.30 1.82
C ALA A 10 -1.84 -15.62 0.84
N LEU A 11 -3.04 -15.32 1.33
CA LEU A 11 -4.11 -14.64 0.59
C LEU A 11 -4.70 -13.57 1.50
N GLU A 12 -5.16 -12.49 0.89
CA GLU A 12 -6.00 -11.55 1.60
C GLU A 12 -7.40 -12.14 1.72
N VAL A 13 -7.97 -12.04 2.92
CA VAL A 13 -9.32 -12.52 3.21
C VAL A 13 -10.16 -11.33 3.60
N VAL A 14 -11.16 -11.02 2.78
CA VAL A 14 -12.09 -9.92 3.01
C VAL A 14 -13.46 -10.50 3.31
N VAL A 15 -14.10 -10.03 4.37
CA VAL A 15 -15.50 -10.38 4.65
C VAL A 15 -16.38 -9.50 3.77
N ILE A 16 -17.26 -10.14 3.00
CA ILE A 16 -18.19 -9.44 2.10
C ILE A 16 -19.62 -9.91 2.31
N GLN A 17 -20.58 -9.07 1.90
CA GLN A 17 -21.94 -9.50 1.65
C GLN A 17 -22.03 -10.01 0.21
N ASP A 18 -22.55 -11.22 0.04
CA ASP A 18 -22.66 -11.94 -1.22
C ASP A 18 -24.10 -12.39 -1.43
N GLU A 19 -24.60 -12.25 -2.65
CA GLU A 19 -25.99 -12.56 -2.98
C GLU A 19 -26.32 -14.05 -2.79
N ARG A 20 -25.35 -14.93 -3.01
CA ARG A 20 -25.54 -16.39 -2.98
C ARG A 20 -25.34 -16.96 -1.58
N HIS A 21 -24.37 -16.43 -0.84
CA HIS A 21 -23.91 -16.99 0.44
C HIS A 21 -24.30 -16.14 1.65
N GLY A 22 -24.89 -14.97 1.45
CA GLY A 22 -25.10 -13.99 2.51
C GLY A 22 -23.73 -13.47 2.97
N ARG A 23 -23.33 -13.75 4.20
CA ARG A 23 -21.97 -13.41 4.65
C ARG A 23 -20.95 -14.40 4.08
N ALA A 24 -19.97 -13.90 3.35
CA ALA A 24 -18.96 -14.71 2.66
C ALA A 24 -17.52 -14.22 2.92
N LEU A 25 -16.56 -15.07 2.58
CA LEU A 25 -15.14 -14.72 2.54
C LEU A 25 -14.71 -14.62 1.09
N MET A 26 -14.20 -13.45 0.70
CA MET A 26 -13.51 -13.26 -0.56
C MET A 26 -12.01 -13.46 -0.35
N LEU A 27 -11.46 -14.48 -1.00
CA LEU A 27 -10.03 -14.77 -1.05
C LEU A 27 -9.42 -14.05 -2.24
N ARG A 28 -8.60 -13.03 -1.99
CA ARG A 28 -7.93 -12.24 -3.00
C ARG A 28 -6.42 -12.50 -3.00
N ASP A 29 -5.88 -12.67 -4.20
CA ASP A 29 -4.45 -12.82 -4.41
C ASP A 29 -3.76 -11.47 -4.62
N THR A 30 -3.02 -11.02 -3.62
CA THR A 30 -2.27 -9.77 -3.68
C THR A 30 -1.00 -9.86 -4.55
N GLU A 31 -0.49 -11.07 -4.84
CA GLU A 31 0.63 -11.27 -5.77
C GLU A 31 0.20 -11.17 -7.25
N GLY A 32 -1.11 -11.32 -7.54
CA GLY A 32 -1.64 -11.27 -8.91
C GLY A 32 -1.33 -12.49 -9.78
N ILE A 33 -1.15 -13.66 -9.16
CA ILE A 33 -0.92 -14.95 -9.82
C ILE A 33 -2.24 -15.58 -10.26
N ALA A 34 -3.22 -15.59 -9.36
CA ALA A 34 -4.60 -15.95 -9.64
C ALA A 34 -5.30 -14.79 -10.37
N PRO A 35 -6.04 -15.07 -11.46
CA PRO A 35 -6.68 -14.02 -12.26
C PRO A 35 -7.91 -13.40 -11.60
N SER A 36 -8.50 -14.07 -10.61
CA SER A 36 -9.75 -13.64 -9.99
C SER A 36 -9.79 -14.08 -8.52
N ALA A 37 -10.52 -13.33 -7.71
CA ALA A 37 -10.81 -13.71 -6.34
C ALA A 37 -11.77 -14.90 -6.29
N VAL A 38 -11.74 -15.66 -5.20
CA VAL A 38 -12.67 -16.76 -4.94
C VAL A 38 -13.54 -16.40 -3.76
N VAL A 39 -14.86 -16.53 -3.90
CA VAL A 39 -15.81 -16.28 -2.82
C VAL A 39 -16.26 -17.63 -2.26
N VAL A 40 -16.16 -17.79 -0.94
CA VAL A 40 -16.59 -18.98 -0.22
C VAL A 40 -17.52 -18.63 0.93
N PRO A 41 -18.42 -19.52 1.37
CA PRO A 41 -19.26 -19.26 2.53
C PRO A 41 -18.44 -18.92 3.78
N ALA A 42 -18.92 -18.02 4.64
CA ALA A 42 -18.22 -17.64 5.89
C ALA A 42 -17.90 -18.83 6.82
N GLY A 43 -18.75 -19.85 6.82
CA GLY A 43 -18.54 -21.10 7.58
C GLY A 43 -17.29 -21.88 7.13
N SER A 44 -16.73 -21.59 5.96
CA SER A 44 -15.52 -22.23 5.45
C SER A 44 -14.25 -21.82 6.20
N SER A 45 -14.28 -20.73 6.97
CA SER A 45 -13.14 -20.24 7.76
C SER A 45 -12.47 -21.34 8.60
N ALA A 46 -13.25 -22.19 9.27
CA ALA A 46 -12.73 -23.28 10.07
C ALA A 46 -12.00 -24.35 9.23
N VAL A 47 -12.44 -24.57 7.99
CA VAL A 47 -11.79 -25.50 7.05
C VAL A 47 -10.51 -24.88 6.50
N LEU A 48 -10.59 -23.64 6.00
CA LEU A 48 -9.46 -22.92 5.41
C LEU A 48 -8.30 -22.74 6.41
N ALA A 49 -8.60 -22.43 7.68
CA ALA A 49 -7.60 -22.31 8.74
C ALA A 49 -6.78 -23.60 8.97
N ARG A 50 -7.23 -24.74 8.43
CA ARG A 50 -6.58 -26.06 8.55
C ARG A 50 -5.96 -26.56 7.25
N PHE A 51 -6.05 -25.80 6.16
CA PHE A 51 -5.32 -26.06 4.92
C PHE A 51 -3.85 -25.68 5.14
N ASP A 52 -3.13 -26.51 5.91
CA ASP A 52 -1.75 -26.25 6.33
C ASP A 52 -0.71 -27.15 5.65
N GLY A 53 -1.16 -28.01 4.72
CA GLY A 53 -0.33 -28.99 4.03
C GLY A 53 0.07 -30.20 4.86
N ARG A 54 -0.42 -30.32 6.11
CA ARG A 54 -0.08 -31.42 7.03
C ARG A 54 -1.24 -32.38 7.22
N ARG A 55 -2.46 -31.86 7.33
CA ARG A 55 -3.68 -32.66 7.54
C ARG A 55 -4.27 -33.17 6.22
N SER A 56 -4.77 -34.40 6.25
CA SER A 56 -5.62 -34.98 5.21
C SER A 56 -7.02 -34.37 5.23
N ILE A 57 -7.77 -34.55 4.14
CA ILE A 57 -9.18 -34.12 4.03
C ILE A 57 -10.04 -34.63 5.19
N ASP A 58 -9.89 -35.91 5.57
CA ASP A 58 -10.67 -36.51 6.67
C ASP A 58 -10.28 -35.92 8.03
N GLU A 59 -9.00 -35.63 8.25
CA GLU A 59 -8.53 -34.94 9.46
C GLU A 59 -9.08 -33.52 9.55
N ILE A 60 -9.03 -32.77 8.44
CA ILE A 60 -9.56 -31.41 8.37
C ILE A 60 -11.06 -31.40 8.67
N ALA A 61 -11.84 -32.30 8.05
CA ALA A 61 -13.28 -32.41 8.27
C ALA A 61 -13.61 -32.72 9.74
N ARG A 62 -12.92 -33.70 10.34
CA ARG A 62 -13.10 -34.03 11.77
C ARG A 62 -12.74 -32.87 12.69
N ASP A 63 -11.60 -32.23 12.45
CA ASP A 63 -11.11 -31.14 13.32
C ASP A 63 -11.96 -29.88 13.18
N ALA A 64 -12.40 -29.54 11.96
CA ALA A 64 -13.32 -28.43 11.72
C ALA A 64 -14.65 -28.68 12.42
N SER A 65 -15.21 -29.90 12.27
CA SER A 65 -16.47 -30.28 12.92
C SER A 65 -16.42 -30.13 14.44
N ARG A 66 -15.31 -30.56 15.05
CA ARG A 66 -15.10 -30.43 16.49
C ARG A 66 -15.03 -28.97 16.94
N SER A 67 -14.38 -28.10 16.18
CA SER A 67 -14.22 -26.70 16.57
C SER A 67 -15.47 -25.85 16.40
N THR A 68 -16.31 -26.16 15.40
CA THR A 68 -17.53 -25.39 15.14
C THR A 68 -18.76 -25.97 15.85
N GLY A 69 -18.68 -27.22 16.33
CA GLY A 69 -19.83 -27.97 16.84
C GLY A 69 -20.84 -28.37 15.75
N GLN A 70 -20.54 -28.10 14.48
CA GLN A 70 -21.36 -28.43 13.32
C GLN A 70 -20.67 -29.48 12.47
N ARG A 71 -21.43 -30.41 11.89
CA ARG A 71 -20.85 -31.45 11.02
C ARG A 71 -20.30 -30.84 9.73
N VAL A 72 -19.02 -31.08 9.47
CA VAL A 72 -18.33 -30.78 8.21
C VAL A 72 -17.98 -32.10 7.52
N ASP A 73 -18.52 -32.34 6.34
CA ASP A 73 -18.28 -33.58 5.59
C ASP A 73 -16.95 -33.53 4.83
N ALA A 74 -16.24 -34.66 4.78
CA ALA A 74 -14.99 -34.80 4.02
C ALA A 74 -15.17 -34.49 2.52
N ALA A 75 -16.34 -34.79 1.95
CA ALA A 75 -16.67 -34.46 0.57
C ALA A 75 -16.67 -32.94 0.32
N TYR A 76 -17.20 -32.15 1.27
CA TYR A 76 -17.17 -30.69 1.18
C TYR A 76 -15.73 -30.16 1.23
N VAL A 77 -14.91 -30.70 2.12
CA VAL A 77 -13.49 -30.31 2.25
C VAL A 77 -12.71 -30.66 0.98
N ALA A 78 -12.96 -31.82 0.38
CA ALA A 78 -12.36 -32.21 -0.89
C ALA A 78 -12.76 -31.27 -2.03
N GLN A 79 -14.07 -30.99 -2.17
CA GLN A 79 -14.57 -30.07 -3.19
C GLN A 79 -13.95 -28.68 -3.05
N LEU A 80 -13.90 -28.14 -1.84
CA LEU A 80 -13.29 -26.84 -1.58
C LEU A 80 -11.79 -26.84 -1.91
N ALA A 81 -11.08 -27.93 -1.63
CA ALA A 81 -9.67 -28.07 -2.00
C ALA A 81 -9.48 -28.08 -3.52
N ASP A 82 -10.31 -28.81 -4.26
CA ASP A 82 -10.26 -28.87 -5.72
C ASP A 82 -10.57 -27.50 -6.35
N GLU A 83 -11.62 -26.81 -5.89
CA GLU A 83 -11.97 -25.45 -6.35
C GLU A 83 -10.84 -24.45 -6.13
N LEU A 84 -10.16 -24.52 -4.98
CA LEU A 84 -9.04 -23.65 -4.65
C LEU A 84 -7.74 -24.03 -5.39
N GLU A 85 -7.52 -25.31 -5.69
CA GLU A 85 -6.41 -25.75 -6.54
C GLU A 85 -6.58 -25.22 -7.98
N ASP A 86 -7.79 -25.35 -8.52
CA ASP A 86 -8.11 -24.86 -9.87
C ASP A 86 -7.99 -23.33 -9.98
N ALA A 87 -8.32 -22.62 -8.91
CA ALA A 87 -8.18 -21.17 -8.78
C ALA A 87 -6.79 -20.69 -8.34
N TRP A 88 -5.78 -21.58 -8.23
CA TRP A 88 -4.41 -21.25 -7.82
C TRP A 88 -4.31 -20.60 -6.42
N MET A 89 -5.24 -20.94 -5.52
CA MET A 89 -5.27 -20.46 -4.12
C MET A 89 -4.50 -21.38 -3.17
N LEU A 90 -4.14 -22.60 -3.62
CA LEU A 90 -3.30 -23.51 -2.85
C LEU A 90 -1.81 -23.37 -3.22
N ASP A 91 -0.94 -23.58 -2.23
CA ASP A 91 0.50 -23.71 -2.39
C ASP A 91 0.82 -25.07 -3.00
N SER A 92 0.78 -25.13 -4.34
CA SER A 92 0.88 -26.35 -5.13
C SER A 92 1.87 -26.23 -6.29
N PRO A 93 2.32 -27.35 -6.90
CA PRO A 93 3.12 -27.33 -8.12
C PRO A 93 2.48 -26.52 -9.26
N ARG A 94 1.14 -26.54 -9.37
CA ARG A 94 0.37 -25.79 -10.36
C ARG A 94 0.46 -24.29 -10.10
N PHE A 95 0.26 -23.86 -8.86
CA PHE A 95 0.47 -22.47 -8.44
C PHE A 95 1.90 -22.02 -8.74
N HIS A 96 2.92 -22.79 -8.35
CA HIS A 96 4.32 -22.42 -8.60
C HIS A 96 4.64 -22.30 -10.10
N ALA A 97 4.10 -23.17 -10.94
CA ALA A 97 4.27 -23.08 -12.40
C ALA A 97 3.64 -21.82 -12.98
N ARG A 98 2.42 -21.49 -12.53
CA ARG A 98 1.74 -20.24 -12.90
C ARG A 98 2.51 -19.03 -12.42
N ARG A 99 2.96 -19.01 -11.17
CA ARG A 99 3.76 -17.92 -10.59
C ARG A 99 5.02 -17.66 -11.40
N ARG A 100 5.81 -18.68 -11.75
CA ARG A 100 6.99 -18.53 -12.62
C ARG A 100 6.64 -17.90 -13.97
N THR A 101 5.51 -18.27 -14.55
CA THR A 101 5.06 -17.73 -15.84
C THR A 101 4.68 -16.25 -15.71
N VAL A 102 3.93 -15.88 -14.66
CA VAL A 102 3.51 -14.49 -14.41
C VAL A 102 4.72 -13.60 -14.11
N VAL A 103 5.63 -14.05 -13.25
CA VAL A 103 6.88 -13.32 -12.92
C VAL A 103 7.70 -13.10 -14.18
N ARG A 104 8.00 -14.16 -14.95
CA ARG A 104 8.77 -14.05 -16.21
C ARG A 104 8.09 -13.13 -17.22
N SER A 105 6.77 -13.17 -17.32
CA SER A 105 6.02 -12.27 -18.21
C SER A 105 6.14 -10.82 -17.79
N PHE A 106 6.11 -10.54 -16.48
CA PHE A 106 6.33 -9.19 -15.98
C PHE A 106 7.76 -8.75 -16.23
N ASP A 107 8.75 -9.58 -15.90
CA ASP A 107 10.17 -9.27 -16.10
C ASP A 107 10.49 -8.89 -17.54
N ALA A 108 9.92 -9.62 -18.52
CA ALA A 108 10.08 -9.33 -19.94
C ALA A 108 9.34 -8.08 -20.43
N ALA A 109 8.32 -7.59 -19.71
CA ALA A 109 7.54 -6.43 -20.12
C ALA A 109 8.30 -5.12 -19.84
N PRO A 110 8.43 -4.20 -20.81
CA PRO A 110 9.09 -2.90 -20.56
C PRO A 110 8.22 -1.94 -19.72
N ILE A 111 6.91 -2.19 -19.69
CA ILE A 111 5.90 -1.31 -19.13
C ILE A 111 5.18 -2.05 -17.99
N ARG A 112 5.02 -1.37 -16.86
CA ARG A 112 4.03 -1.71 -15.85
C ARG A 112 2.72 -1.02 -16.24
N THR A 113 1.70 -1.81 -16.59
CA THR A 113 0.39 -1.31 -16.96
C THR A 113 -0.32 -0.64 -15.78
N ALA A 114 -1.21 0.33 -16.08
CA ALA A 114 -2.13 0.94 -15.13
C ALA A 114 -3.20 -0.09 -14.70
N ALA A 115 -2.89 -0.92 -13.70
CA ALA A 115 -3.70 -2.09 -13.35
C ALA A 115 -5.03 -1.72 -12.71
N HIS A 116 -5.14 -0.51 -12.16
CA HIS A 116 -6.30 -0.04 -11.41
C HIS A 116 -7.13 1.00 -12.17
N ALA A 117 -6.73 1.35 -13.39
CA ALA A 117 -7.49 2.22 -14.28
C ALA A 117 -8.85 1.61 -14.65
N GLY A 118 -9.93 2.35 -14.44
CA GLY A 118 -11.32 1.90 -14.63
C GLY A 118 -11.88 1.13 -13.43
N GLY A 119 -11.01 0.61 -12.57
CA GLY A 119 -11.33 0.20 -11.20
C GLY A 119 -11.22 1.43 -10.31
N ALA A 120 -10.22 1.48 -9.44
CA ALA A 120 -9.98 2.48 -8.37
C ALA A 120 -9.90 3.97 -8.78
N TYR A 121 -9.84 4.25 -10.09
CA TYR A 121 -9.94 5.59 -10.66
C TYR A 121 -10.40 5.52 -12.12
N HIS A 122 -10.77 6.65 -12.72
CA HIS A 122 -11.21 6.66 -14.12
C HIS A 122 -10.11 6.23 -15.09
N GLY A 123 -10.39 5.23 -15.94
CA GLY A 123 -9.47 4.83 -17.01
C GLY A 123 -9.46 5.75 -18.22
N ASP A 124 -10.47 6.62 -18.36
CA ASP A 124 -10.52 7.65 -19.39
C ASP A 124 -9.72 8.89 -18.94
N ARG A 125 -8.84 9.37 -19.81
CA ARG A 125 -7.94 10.50 -19.54
C ARG A 125 -8.68 11.78 -19.13
N LEU A 126 -9.75 12.14 -19.85
CA LEU A 126 -10.46 13.41 -19.63
C LEU A 126 -11.27 13.34 -18.34
N LYS A 127 -11.97 12.23 -18.11
CA LYS A 127 -12.71 12.01 -16.85
C LYS A 127 -11.78 11.99 -15.64
N LEU A 128 -10.61 11.37 -15.76
CA LEU A 128 -9.63 11.34 -14.68
C LEU A 128 -9.09 12.74 -14.36
N ALA A 129 -8.69 13.50 -15.38
CA ALA A 129 -8.21 14.87 -15.19
C ALA A 129 -9.29 15.78 -14.57
N GLU A 130 -10.53 15.68 -15.04
CA GLU A 130 -11.66 16.45 -14.47
C GLU A 130 -11.92 16.07 -13.01
N PHE A 131 -11.92 14.77 -12.70
CA PHE A 131 -12.08 14.27 -11.34
C PHE A 131 -10.98 14.83 -10.41
N ILE A 132 -9.71 14.76 -10.82
CA ILE A 132 -8.58 15.28 -10.03
C ILE A 132 -8.75 16.78 -9.79
N GLU A 133 -9.04 17.58 -10.82
CA GLU A 133 -9.19 19.03 -10.68
C GLU A 133 -10.39 19.42 -9.81
N ARG A 134 -11.54 18.76 -9.98
CA ARG A 134 -12.79 19.18 -9.33
C ARG A 134 -12.99 18.56 -7.97
N GLN A 135 -12.79 17.24 -7.86
CA GLN A 135 -13.14 16.48 -6.65
C GLN A 135 -11.95 16.27 -5.72
N CYS A 136 -10.72 16.40 -6.19
CA CYS A 136 -9.54 16.39 -5.33
C CYS A 136 -9.04 17.82 -5.08
N LEU A 137 -8.38 18.44 -6.07
CA LEU A 137 -7.71 19.73 -5.90
C LEU A 137 -8.70 20.85 -5.58
N GLY A 138 -9.88 20.85 -6.20
CA GLY A 138 -10.93 21.83 -5.97
C GLY A 138 -11.49 21.83 -4.54
N VAL A 139 -11.38 20.72 -3.80
CA VAL A 139 -11.81 20.61 -2.39
C VAL A 139 -10.82 21.29 -1.45
N ALA A 140 -9.52 21.26 -1.79
CA ALA A 140 -8.45 21.80 -0.95
C ALA A 140 -8.05 23.23 -1.30
N ARG A 141 -8.27 23.70 -2.54
CA ARG A 141 -8.02 25.08 -2.94
C ARG A 141 -9.03 26.01 -2.22
N PRO A 142 -8.58 27.01 -1.43
CA PRO A 142 -9.50 27.90 -0.72
C PRO A 142 -10.41 28.64 -1.70
N GLN A 143 -11.73 28.61 -1.47
CA GLN A 143 -12.67 29.47 -2.18
C GLN A 143 -12.37 30.94 -1.81
N GLY A 144 -11.64 31.65 -2.67
CA GLY A 144 -11.32 33.07 -2.46
C GLY A 144 -9.84 33.46 -2.47
N GLY A 145 -8.90 32.58 -2.84
CA GLY A 145 -7.54 32.99 -3.22
C GLY A 145 -6.63 33.48 -2.09
N ALA A 146 -7.00 33.28 -0.81
CA ALA A 146 -6.09 33.56 0.30
C ALA A 146 -5.00 32.49 0.35
N ALA A 147 -3.80 32.82 -0.13
CA ALA A 147 -2.60 32.03 0.14
C ALA A 147 -2.44 31.89 1.66
N ARG A 148 -2.10 30.68 2.13
CA ARG A 148 -1.68 30.48 3.53
C ARG A 148 -0.56 31.47 3.82
N ALA A 149 -0.73 32.31 4.85
CA ALA A 149 0.28 33.26 5.25
C ALA A 149 1.56 32.48 5.58
N ALA A 150 2.61 32.67 4.78
CA ALA A 150 3.92 32.10 5.06
C ALA A 150 4.36 32.58 6.45
N ALA A 151 4.66 31.63 7.35
CA ALA A 151 5.29 31.96 8.62
C ALA A 151 6.58 32.76 8.35
N GLN A 152 6.87 33.75 9.19
CA GLN A 152 8.05 34.59 9.03
C GLN A 152 9.33 33.74 9.15
N GLY A 153 10.02 33.54 8.03
CA GLY A 153 11.22 32.72 7.87
C GLY A 153 11.59 32.58 6.39
N ALA A 154 12.77 32.05 6.07
CA ALA A 154 13.05 31.63 4.70
C ALA A 154 12.01 30.56 4.29
N PRO A 155 11.45 30.60 3.07
CA PRO A 155 10.48 29.59 2.66
C PRO A 155 11.14 28.21 2.67
N GLU A 156 10.70 27.34 3.58
CA GLU A 156 11.19 25.97 3.68
C GLU A 156 10.74 25.20 2.43
N ARG A 157 11.67 24.48 1.80
CA ARG A 157 11.40 23.77 0.54
C ARG A 157 10.72 22.44 0.84
N MET A 158 9.65 22.11 0.12
CA MET A 158 9.06 20.78 0.23
C MET A 158 10.06 19.72 -0.23
N VAL A 159 10.33 18.75 0.64
CA VAL A 159 11.27 17.63 0.43
C VAL A 159 10.54 16.29 0.43
N GLY A 160 9.33 16.23 1.00
CA GLY A 160 8.51 15.02 0.94
C GLY A 160 7.02 15.27 1.13
N LEU A 161 6.24 14.25 0.77
CA LEU A 161 4.79 14.23 0.85
C LEU A 161 4.34 12.85 1.32
N CYS A 162 3.34 12.80 2.21
CA CYS A 162 2.55 11.60 2.45
C CYS A 162 1.13 11.86 1.97
N ALA A 163 0.57 10.95 1.19
CA ALA A 163 -0.79 11.02 0.66
C ALA A 163 -1.48 9.66 0.83
N PRO A 164 -2.82 9.63 0.87
CA PRO A 164 -3.58 8.38 0.93
C PRO A 164 -3.22 7.43 -0.22
N HIS A 165 -3.51 6.15 -0.06
CA HIS A 165 -3.45 5.19 -1.16
C HIS A 165 -4.74 4.37 -1.36
N MET A 166 -5.85 4.84 -0.85
CA MET A 166 -7.17 4.28 -1.14
C MET A 166 -7.65 4.62 -2.55
N ASP A 167 -8.64 3.87 -3.07
CA ASP A 167 -9.45 4.25 -4.23
C ASP A 167 -9.76 5.74 -4.24
N LEU A 168 -9.52 6.39 -5.38
CA LEU A 168 -9.41 7.85 -5.46
C LEU A 168 -10.67 8.57 -4.98
N TRP A 169 -11.86 8.01 -5.25
CA TRP A 169 -13.14 8.59 -4.83
C TRP A 169 -13.39 8.49 -3.31
N ARG A 170 -12.78 7.53 -2.61
CA ARG A 170 -12.98 7.36 -1.16
C ARG A 170 -12.11 8.31 -0.34
N ALA A 171 -10.97 8.73 -0.89
CA ALA A 171 -10.00 9.61 -0.22
C ALA A 171 -9.75 10.91 -1.01
N ALA A 172 -10.74 11.36 -1.80
CA ALA A 172 -10.58 12.48 -2.74
C ALA A 172 -10.09 13.76 -2.06
N ALA A 173 -10.63 14.10 -0.88
CA ALA A 173 -10.21 15.25 -0.08
C ALA A 173 -8.77 15.09 0.42
N GLY A 174 -8.39 13.91 0.91
CA GLY A 174 -7.01 13.60 1.32
C GLY A 174 -6.01 13.80 0.18
N TYR A 175 -6.28 13.22 -1.00
CA TYR A 175 -5.47 13.48 -2.19
C TYR A 175 -5.44 14.97 -2.55
N GLY A 176 -6.58 15.64 -2.49
CA GLY A 176 -6.71 17.07 -2.74
C GLY A 176 -5.76 17.91 -1.89
N HIS A 177 -5.79 17.72 -0.56
CA HIS A 177 -4.92 18.45 0.35
C HIS A 177 -3.44 18.17 0.12
N ALA A 178 -3.07 16.90 -0.10
CA ALA A 178 -1.67 16.52 -0.36
C ALA A 178 -1.14 17.13 -1.66
N TYR A 179 -1.86 16.93 -2.76
CA TYR A 179 -1.39 17.32 -4.08
C TYR A 179 -1.61 18.80 -4.40
N ALA A 180 -2.54 19.49 -3.74
CA ALA A 180 -2.60 20.96 -3.81
C ALA A 180 -1.39 21.61 -3.10
N ALA A 181 -0.93 21.05 -1.98
CA ALA A 181 0.30 21.51 -1.33
C ALA A 181 1.53 21.26 -2.23
N LEU A 182 1.61 20.10 -2.88
CA LEU A 182 2.68 19.82 -3.84
C LEU A 182 2.61 20.73 -5.06
N GLU A 183 1.42 21.00 -5.60
CA GLU A 183 1.22 21.94 -6.72
C GLU A 183 1.76 23.33 -6.36
N GLN A 184 1.39 23.86 -5.19
CA GLN A 184 1.90 25.14 -4.69
C GLN A 184 3.42 25.13 -4.53
N ALA A 185 3.98 24.03 -4.00
CA ALA A 185 5.41 23.90 -3.82
C ALA A 185 6.15 23.85 -5.17
N LEU A 186 5.63 23.14 -6.17
CA LEU A 186 6.22 23.06 -7.51
C LEU A 186 6.18 24.40 -8.27
N ALA A 187 5.26 25.30 -7.91
CA ALA A 187 5.21 26.66 -8.44
C ALA A 187 6.21 27.62 -7.76
N ALA A 188 6.76 27.25 -6.60
CA ALA A 188 7.74 28.06 -5.88
C ALA A 188 9.14 28.00 -6.55
N PRO A 189 9.92 29.10 -6.52
CA PRO A 189 11.27 29.11 -7.08
C PRO A 189 12.17 28.03 -6.49
N GLY A 190 12.89 27.31 -7.36
CA GLY A 190 13.81 26.23 -7.03
C GLY A 190 13.21 24.82 -7.16
N LEU A 191 11.89 24.63 -7.07
CA LEU A 191 11.27 23.31 -7.25
C LEU A 191 10.96 22.98 -8.72
N GLU A 192 11.06 23.93 -9.64
CA GLU A 192 11.03 23.66 -11.08
C GLU A 192 12.14 22.69 -11.52
N LYS A 193 13.21 22.57 -10.71
CA LYS A 193 14.35 21.68 -10.90
C LYS A 193 14.09 20.24 -10.42
N VAL A 194 12.97 19.98 -9.73
CA VAL A 194 12.61 18.62 -9.31
C VAL A 194 12.21 17.82 -10.53
N ASP A 195 13.02 16.84 -10.90
CA ASP A 195 12.83 15.99 -12.08
C ASP A 195 12.82 14.50 -11.76
N THR A 196 13.02 14.11 -10.50
CA THR A 196 12.85 12.72 -10.05
C THR A 196 11.92 12.66 -8.83
N PHE A 197 10.94 11.74 -8.86
CA PHE A 197 10.02 11.48 -7.76
C PHE A 197 10.24 10.06 -7.22
N VAL A 198 10.70 9.94 -5.97
CA VAL A 198 10.75 8.65 -5.28
C VAL A 198 9.35 8.35 -4.78
N LEU A 199 8.75 7.24 -5.23
CA LEU A 199 7.39 6.86 -4.85
C LEU A 199 7.45 5.62 -3.95
N LEU A 200 7.13 5.81 -2.67
CA LEU A 200 7.12 4.78 -1.64
C LEU A 200 5.69 4.23 -1.50
N GLY A 201 5.53 2.93 -1.66
CA GLY A 201 4.25 2.25 -1.47
C GLY A 201 4.38 1.07 -0.53
N THR A 202 3.27 0.69 0.10
CA THR A 202 3.25 -0.53 0.91
C THR A 202 3.18 -1.74 -0.02
N SER A 203 3.72 -2.87 0.41
CA SER A 203 3.47 -4.14 -0.28
C SER A 203 2.36 -4.88 0.43
N HIS A 204 1.19 -5.00 -0.21
CA HIS A 204 0.10 -5.85 0.28
C HIS A 204 0.39 -7.34 0.06
N ALA A 205 1.31 -7.65 -0.85
CA ALA A 205 1.82 -8.99 -1.04
C ALA A 205 3.02 -9.27 -0.11
N PRO A 206 3.19 -10.51 0.38
CA PRO A 206 4.39 -10.90 1.09
C PRO A 206 5.66 -10.69 0.24
N MET A 207 6.66 -10.04 0.83
CA MET A 207 7.96 -9.83 0.21
C MET A 207 9.03 -10.70 0.87
N ARG A 208 10.03 -11.10 0.09
CA ARG A 208 11.23 -11.82 0.53
C ARG A 208 12.29 -10.87 1.06
N ARG A 209 12.26 -9.62 0.59
CA ARG A 209 13.18 -8.54 0.95
C ARG A 209 12.43 -7.36 1.56
N PRO A 210 13.11 -6.52 2.36
CA PRO A 210 12.46 -5.36 2.99
C PRO A 210 12.03 -4.30 1.97
N TYR A 211 12.64 -4.26 0.78
CA TYR A 211 12.29 -3.34 -0.29
C TYR A 211 12.34 -4.01 -1.66
N ALA A 212 11.55 -3.50 -2.62
CA ALA A 212 11.60 -3.90 -4.02
C ALA A 212 11.42 -2.70 -4.93
N VAL A 213 12.31 -2.58 -5.92
CA VAL A 213 12.38 -1.43 -6.84
C VAL A 213 11.97 -1.88 -8.23
N CYS A 214 11.15 -1.06 -8.89
CA CYS A 214 10.70 -1.34 -10.26
C CYS A 214 11.36 -0.43 -11.28
N GLU A 215 12.00 -1.03 -12.28
CA GLU A 215 12.73 -0.38 -13.36
C GLU A 215 11.94 -0.37 -14.68
N LYS A 216 10.61 -0.42 -14.59
CA LYS A 216 9.69 -0.39 -15.73
C LYS A 216 9.02 0.97 -15.83
N THR A 217 8.65 1.37 -17.04
CA THR A 217 7.83 2.56 -17.27
C THR A 217 6.45 2.33 -16.68
N PHE A 218 5.98 3.24 -15.83
CA PHE A 218 4.62 3.19 -15.27
C PHE A 218 3.66 3.86 -16.24
N ALA A 219 2.75 3.08 -16.80
CA ALA A 219 1.65 3.64 -17.58
C ALA A 219 0.61 4.27 -16.65
N THR A 220 0.06 5.41 -17.05
CA THR A 220 -1.15 6.01 -16.46
C THR A 220 -2.05 6.51 -17.60
N PRO A 221 -3.36 6.69 -17.39
CA PRO A 221 -4.23 7.31 -18.41
C PRO A 221 -3.82 8.75 -18.80
N LEU A 222 -3.06 9.44 -17.94
CA LEU A 222 -2.61 10.83 -18.16
C LEU A 222 -1.27 10.88 -18.92
N GLY A 223 -0.55 9.77 -19.00
CA GLY A 223 0.75 9.64 -19.65
C GLY A 223 1.72 8.77 -18.85
N PRO A 224 2.77 8.23 -19.49
CA PRO A 224 3.75 7.40 -18.80
C PRO A 224 4.68 8.21 -17.89
N LEU A 225 5.28 7.53 -16.92
CA LEU A 225 6.42 7.99 -16.14
C LEU A 225 7.54 6.96 -16.25
N ASP A 226 8.69 7.39 -16.74
CA ASP A 226 9.86 6.53 -16.91
C ASP A 226 10.65 6.39 -15.61
N PRO A 227 11.29 5.23 -15.38
CA PRO A 227 12.10 5.02 -14.20
C PRO A 227 13.43 5.78 -14.29
N ASP A 228 13.88 6.37 -13.17
CA ASP A 228 15.24 6.91 -13.04
C ASP A 228 16.23 5.74 -12.88
N ARG A 229 16.66 5.18 -14.02
CA ARG A 229 17.52 3.98 -14.07
C ARG A 229 18.88 4.21 -13.41
N GLU A 230 19.40 5.43 -13.45
CA GLU A 230 20.67 5.77 -12.80
C GLU A 230 20.53 5.67 -11.28
N MET A 231 19.51 6.33 -10.70
CA MET A 231 19.26 6.26 -9.27
C MET A 231 18.91 4.83 -8.84
N ILE A 232 18.14 4.08 -9.62
CA ILE A 232 17.81 2.67 -9.33
C ILE A 232 19.08 1.80 -9.31
N ALA A 233 19.98 1.96 -10.29
CA ALA A 233 21.24 1.24 -10.32
C ALA A 233 22.14 1.57 -9.11
N GLU A 234 22.15 2.82 -8.65
CA GLU A 234 22.84 3.21 -7.41
C GLU A 234 22.26 2.49 -6.19
N LEU A 235 20.93 2.41 -6.08
CA LEU A 235 20.26 1.71 -4.98
C LEU A 235 20.59 0.21 -5.01
N ALA A 236 20.53 -0.41 -6.18
CA ALA A 236 20.85 -1.82 -6.37
C ALA A 236 22.30 -2.14 -5.97
N ALA A 237 23.26 -1.32 -6.42
CA ALA A 237 24.68 -1.52 -6.16
C ALA A 237 25.06 -1.34 -4.67
N ALA A 238 24.35 -0.47 -3.94
CA ALA A 238 24.64 -0.18 -2.54
C ALA A 238 23.83 -1.02 -1.53
N SER A 239 22.83 -1.78 -2.00
CA SER A 239 21.99 -2.63 -1.15
C SER A 239 22.61 -4.01 -0.92
N ARG A 240 22.37 -4.61 0.25
CA ARG A 240 22.86 -5.97 0.59
C ARG A 240 22.03 -7.11 0.02
N PHE A 241 21.03 -6.81 -0.80
CA PHE A 241 20.14 -7.77 -1.43
C PHE A 241 19.77 -7.29 -2.84
N ASP A 242 19.28 -8.20 -3.66
CA ASP A 242 18.75 -7.86 -4.97
C ASP A 242 17.43 -7.10 -4.83
N VAL A 243 17.46 -5.79 -5.09
CA VAL A 243 16.29 -4.91 -5.02
C VAL A 243 15.24 -5.23 -6.08
N HIS A 244 15.56 -6.05 -7.08
CA HIS A 244 14.63 -6.47 -8.13
C HIS A 244 14.00 -7.84 -7.87
N GLU A 245 14.40 -8.56 -6.81
CA GLU A 245 13.97 -9.94 -6.53
C GLU A 245 12.44 -10.09 -6.48
N ASP A 246 11.75 -9.08 -5.94
CA ASP A 246 10.29 -9.01 -5.84
C ASP A 246 9.68 -7.87 -6.68
N GLN A 247 10.40 -7.40 -7.71
CA GLN A 247 9.94 -6.31 -8.60
C GLN A 247 8.56 -6.59 -9.22
N TYR A 248 8.23 -7.86 -9.49
CA TYR A 248 6.94 -8.24 -10.07
C TYR A 248 5.72 -7.90 -9.19
N LEU A 249 5.91 -7.73 -7.88
CA LEU A 249 4.84 -7.35 -6.96
C LEU A 249 4.28 -5.96 -7.26
N HIS A 250 5.05 -5.12 -7.96
CA HIS A 250 4.52 -3.87 -8.49
C HIS A 250 3.34 -4.11 -9.42
N LYS A 251 3.29 -5.18 -10.21
CA LYS A 251 2.29 -5.42 -11.27
C LYS A 251 0.85 -5.04 -10.89
N ASN A 252 0.41 -5.41 -9.69
CA ASN A 252 -0.95 -5.17 -9.21
C ASN A 252 -1.00 -4.28 -7.94
N GLU A 253 0.13 -3.74 -7.48
CA GLU A 253 0.18 -2.96 -6.23
C GLU A 253 -0.25 -1.51 -6.48
N HIS A 254 -1.32 -1.07 -5.82
CA HIS A 254 -1.98 0.20 -6.10
C HIS A 254 -1.29 1.38 -5.41
N SER A 255 -0.59 1.15 -4.31
CA SER A 255 -0.12 2.24 -3.44
C SER A 255 0.84 3.23 -4.09
N ILE A 256 1.62 2.78 -5.08
CA ILE A 256 2.48 3.64 -5.91
C ILE A 256 1.74 4.19 -7.14
N GLU A 257 0.87 3.39 -7.75
CA GLU A 257 0.18 3.73 -8.99
C GLU A 257 -0.67 4.99 -8.84
N PHE A 258 -1.38 5.12 -7.71
CA PHE A 258 -2.18 6.30 -7.43
C PHE A 258 -1.31 7.56 -7.32
N GLN A 259 -0.14 7.47 -6.69
CA GLN A 259 0.77 8.61 -6.59
C GLN A 259 1.33 8.98 -7.97
N ALA A 260 1.65 7.99 -8.80
CA ALA A 260 2.12 8.21 -10.17
C ALA A 260 1.06 8.96 -11.03
N VAL A 261 -0.23 8.67 -10.84
CA VAL A 261 -1.34 9.38 -11.51
C VAL A 261 -1.31 10.88 -11.15
N PHE A 262 -1.27 11.22 -9.86
CA PHE A 262 -1.27 12.63 -9.43
C PHE A 262 0.03 13.35 -9.83
N VAL A 263 1.18 12.69 -9.70
CA VAL A 263 2.46 13.25 -10.18
C VAL A 263 2.36 13.56 -11.67
N ARG A 264 1.91 12.61 -12.50
CA ARG A 264 1.78 12.85 -13.94
C ARG A 264 0.81 13.99 -14.25
N HIS A 265 -0.30 14.08 -13.51
CA HIS A 265 -1.29 15.15 -13.64
C HIS A 265 -0.66 16.53 -13.41
N LEU A 266 -0.03 16.73 -12.24
CA LEU A 266 0.58 18.02 -11.88
C LEU A 266 1.71 18.44 -12.83
N LEU A 267 2.46 17.45 -13.33
CA LEU A 267 3.56 17.72 -14.25
C LEU A 267 3.10 18.04 -15.68
N GLY A 268 1.86 17.68 -16.06
CA GLY A 268 1.37 17.88 -17.43
C GLY A 268 2.26 17.19 -18.46
N GLY A 269 2.96 17.95 -19.31
CA GLY A 269 3.96 17.45 -20.27
C GLY A 269 5.43 17.53 -19.80
N ARG A 270 5.70 18.03 -18.59
CA ARG A 270 7.06 18.20 -18.06
C ARG A 270 7.76 16.84 -17.93
N ALA A 271 9.00 16.78 -18.40
CA ALA A 271 9.84 15.59 -18.24
C ALA A 271 10.19 15.38 -16.76
N ALA A 272 9.95 14.17 -16.27
CA ALA A 272 10.36 13.72 -14.95
C ALA A 272 10.42 12.20 -14.94
N SER A 273 11.24 11.66 -14.04
CA SER A 273 11.39 10.23 -13.80
C SER A 273 10.84 9.85 -12.43
N ILE A 274 10.63 8.55 -12.21
CA ILE A 274 10.21 8.00 -10.93
C ILE A 274 11.18 6.94 -10.41
N VAL A 275 11.24 6.78 -9.09
CA VAL A 275 11.88 5.63 -8.43
C VAL A 275 10.81 4.95 -7.58
N PRO A 276 10.08 3.96 -8.12
CA PRO A 276 9.02 3.26 -7.40
C PRO A 276 9.61 2.19 -6.47
N ILE A 277 9.31 2.29 -5.17
CA ILE A 277 9.85 1.44 -4.11
C ILE A 277 8.69 0.87 -3.27
N LEU A 278 8.56 -0.45 -3.25
CA LEU A 278 7.69 -1.13 -2.28
C LEU A 278 8.42 -1.34 -0.97
N CYS A 279 7.74 -1.06 0.13
CA CYS A 279 8.25 -1.16 1.50
C CYS A 279 7.66 -2.38 2.22
N GLY A 280 8.31 -3.53 2.07
CA GLY A 280 7.92 -4.83 2.64
C GLY A 280 8.50 -5.09 4.02
N LEU A 281 8.21 -4.24 5.00
CA LEU A 281 8.78 -4.33 6.36
C LEU A 281 8.06 -5.32 7.30
N SER A 282 7.38 -6.33 6.77
CA SER A 282 6.52 -7.24 7.52
C SER A 282 7.27 -8.05 8.59
N GLU A 283 8.51 -8.47 8.35
CA GLU A 283 9.33 -9.17 9.36
C GLU A 283 9.68 -8.25 10.53
N CYS A 284 10.08 -7.01 10.25
CA CYS A 284 10.34 -5.98 11.26
C CYS A 284 9.08 -5.68 12.08
N GLN A 285 7.93 -5.54 11.41
CA GLN A 285 6.63 -5.33 12.04
C GLN A 285 6.23 -6.48 12.96
N ALA A 286 6.31 -7.73 12.47
CA ALA A 286 5.95 -8.92 13.23
C ALA A 286 6.84 -9.10 14.47
N ARG A 287 8.12 -8.72 14.38
CA ARG A 287 9.07 -8.78 15.49
C ARG A 287 9.11 -7.51 16.34
N ARG A 288 8.35 -6.46 15.97
CA ARG A 288 8.41 -5.11 16.55
C ARG A 288 9.86 -4.61 16.68
N ARG A 289 10.69 -4.94 15.69
CA ARG A 289 12.10 -4.57 15.62
C ARG A 289 12.23 -3.42 14.63
N ASP A 290 12.82 -2.32 15.08
CA ASP A 290 13.09 -1.16 14.21
C ASP A 290 13.82 -1.63 12.93
N PRO A 291 13.36 -1.26 11.73
CA PRO A 291 14.03 -1.60 10.48
C PRO A 291 15.51 -1.17 10.42
N ALA A 292 15.93 -0.18 11.21
CA ALA A 292 17.34 0.19 11.34
C ALA A 292 18.24 -0.92 11.93
N GLN A 293 17.63 -1.89 12.61
CA GLN A 293 18.30 -3.05 13.20
C GLN A 293 18.27 -4.29 12.28
N ASP A 294 17.74 -4.13 11.06
CA ASP A 294 17.79 -5.15 10.02
C ASP A 294 18.83 -4.77 8.96
N ASP A 295 19.85 -5.60 8.79
CA ASP A 295 20.96 -5.35 7.86
C ASP A 295 20.51 -5.08 6.42
N GLY A 296 19.47 -5.79 5.98
CA GLY A 296 18.88 -5.59 4.66
C GLY A 296 18.25 -4.21 4.57
N ALA A 297 17.30 -3.93 5.45
CA ALA A 297 16.56 -2.67 5.42
C ALA A 297 17.48 -1.45 5.63
N GLU A 298 18.41 -1.51 6.58
CA GLU A 298 19.32 -0.40 6.86
C GLU A 298 20.30 -0.13 5.71
N SER A 299 20.77 -1.18 5.01
CA SER A 299 21.61 -1.01 3.82
C SER A 299 20.87 -0.24 2.71
N PHE A 300 19.60 -0.56 2.47
CA PHE A 300 18.77 0.12 1.48
C PHE A 300 18.47 1.57 1.90
N LEU A 301 18.13 1.80 3.16
CA LEU A 301 17.85 3.15 3.69
C LEU A 301 19.08 4.06 3.62
N THR A 302 20.26 3.50 3.90
CA THR A 302 21.54 4.22 3.71
C THR A 302 21.80 4.53 2.25
N ALA A 303 21.57 3.57 1.34
CA ALA A 303 21.68 3.78 -0.10
C ALA A 303 20.74 4.89 -0.59
N LEU A 304 19.47 4.87 -0.16
CA LEU A 304 18.45 5.86 -0.51
C LEU A 304 18.86 7.26 -0.05
N ARG A 305 19.25 7.43 1.21
CA ARG A 305 19.75 8.72 1.73
C ARG A 305 20.97 9.21 0.94
N GLY A 306 21.91 8.32 0.63
CA GLY A 306 23.09 8.66 -0.17
C GLY A 306 22.72 9.14 -1.58
N ALA A 307 21.77 8.46 -2.24
CA ALA A 307 21.30 8.84 -3.57
C ALA A 307 20.55 10.18 -3.58
N LEU A 308 19.77 10.46 -2.54
CA LEU A 308 19.10 11.75 -2.34
C LEU A 308 20.10 12.88 -2.09
N ALA A 309 21.11 12.65 -1.24
CA ALA A 309 22.14 13.64 -0.92
C ALA A 309 23.00 14.04 -2.13
N ARG A 310 23.18 13.15 -3.11
CA ARG A 310 23.87 13.45 -4.38
C ARG A 310 23.04 14.31 -5.34
N ARG A 311 21.73 14.46 -5.09
CA ARG A 311 20.77 15.15 -5.96
C ARG A 311 20.00 16.26 -5.22
N PRO A 312 20.69 17.19 -4.54
CA PRO A 312 20.05 18.23 -3.74
C PRO A 312 19.13 19.08 -4.64
N GLY A 313 17.91 19.33 -4.19
CA GLY A 313 16.97 20.16 -4.95
C GLY A 313 16.25 19.47 -6.12
N ARG A 314 16.69 18.26 -6.53
CA ARG A 314 16.17 17.57 -7.73
C ARG A 314 15.20 16.43 -7.44
N VAL A 315 15.21 15.89 -6.23
CA VAL A 315 14.35 14.77 -5.84
C VAL A 315 13.29 15.22 -4.83
N LEU A 316 12.09 14.65 -4.96
CA LEU A 316 11.02 14.71 -3.95
C LEU A 316 10.54 13.29 -3.62
N VAL A 317 10.32 13.01 -2.34
CA VAL A 317 9.91 11.68 -1.86
C VAL A 317 8.42 11.69 -1.50
N ILE A 318 7.64 10.83 -2.14
CA ILE A 318 6.19 10.71 -1.91
C ILE A 318 5.89 9.33 -1.34
N ALA A 319 5.21 9.27 -0.20
CA ALA A 319 4.66 8.03 0.34
C ALA A 319 3.15 7.95 0.06
N GLY A 320 2.72 6.88 -0.60
CA GLY A 320 1.32 6.47 -0.67
C GLY A 320 1.02 5.57 0.53
N ALA A 321 0.28 6.07 1.51
CA ALA A 321 0.07 5.41 2.79
C ALA A 321 -1.27 5.77 3.44
N ASP A 322 -1.98 4.74 3.89
CA ASP A 322 -3.14 4.88 4.78
C ASP A 322 -2.76 4.47 6.22
N LEU A 323 -3.59 4.87 7.19
CA LEU A 323 -3.44 4.53 8.60
C LEU A 323 -4.27 3.28 8.92
N ALA A 324 -5.19 3.38 9.89
CA ALA A 324 -5.85 2.22 10.47
C ALA A 324 -6.92 1.61 9.55
N HIS A 325 -7.05 0.28 9.59
CA HIS A 325 -8.08 -0.53 8.94
C HIS A 325 -8.83 -1.33 10.01
N VAL A 326 -10.02 -0.88 10.38
CA VAL A 326 -10.80 -1.43 11.51
C VAL A 326 -12.26 -1.63 11.14
N GLY A 327 -12.90 -2.67 11.67
CA GLY A 327 -14.30 -3.00 11.44
C GLY A 327 -14.54 -4.36 10.77
N PRO A 328 -15.81 -4.72 10.55
CA PRO A 328 -16.23 -6.04 10.05
C PRO A 328 -15.50 -6.54 8.82
N ARG A 329 -15.23 -5.66 7.84
CA ARG A 329 -14.50 -5.98 6.61
C ARG A 329 -13.07 -6.45 6.87
N PHE A 330 -12.44 -5.93 7.93
CA PHE A 330 -11.06 -6.22 8.33
C PHE A 330 -10.97 -7.30 9.43
N GLY A 331 -12.09 -7.95 9.74
CA GLY A 331 -12.17 -9.08 10.65
C GLY A 331 -12.55 -8.73 12.09
N ASP A 332 -12.91 -7.47 12.38
CA ASP A 332 -13.46 -7.11 13.69
C ASP A 332 -14.92 -7.58 13.82
N PRO A 333 -15.41 -7.88 15.03
CA PRO A 333 -16.75 -8.46 15.19
C PRO A 333 -17.89 -7.47 14.91
N ALA A 334 -17.64 -6.17 15.04
CA ALA A 334 -18.62 -5.10 14.92
C ALA A 334 -17.95 -3.79 14.46
N PRO A 335 -18.70 -2.87 13.84
CA PRO A 335 -18.20 -1.52 13.57
C PRO A 335 -17.92 -0.76 14.87
N LEU A 336 -17.06 0.27 14.78
CA LEU A 336 -16.74 1.11 15.92
C LEU A 336 -17.88 2.08 16.24
N ASP A 337 -18.24 2.18 17.52
CA ASP A 337 -19.11 3.25 18.00
C ASP A 337 -18.40 4.63 17.98
N GLU A 338 -19.13 5.71 18.26
CA GLU A 338 -18.57 7.07 18.24
C GLU A 338 -17.39 7.25 19.20
N ARG A 339 -17.46 6.66 20.40
CA ARG A 339 -16.38 6.76 21.39
C ARG A 339 -15.12 6.03 20.89
N GLN A 340 -15.30 4.86 20.30
CA GLN A 340 -14.21 4.08 19.71
C GLN A 340 -13.61 4.80 18.49
N ARG A 341 -14.42 5.48 17.67
CA ARG A 341 -13.94 6.31 16.55
C ARG A 341 -13.08 7.50 17.01
N MET A 342 -13.50 8.17 18.09
CA MET A 342 -12.70 9.23 18.71
C MET A 342 -11.39 8.70 19.28
N ALA A 343 -11.41 7.56 19.97
CA ALA A 343 -10.20 6.92 20.47
C ALA A 343 -9.24 6.50 19.34
N LEU A 344 -9.78 5.99 18.22
CA LEU A 344 -8.99 5.69 17.02
C LEU A 344 -8.34 6.96 16.46
N ARG A 345 -9.09 8.07 16.39
CA ARG A 345 -8.58 9.37 15.94
C ARG A 345 -7.43 9.85 16.82
N ASP A 346 -7.59 9.82 18.15
CA ASP A 346 -6.52 10.24 19.06
C ASP A 346 -5.27 9.37 18.90
N ARG A 347 -5.48 8.06 18.69
CA ARG A 347 -4.39 7.11 18.47
C ARG A 347 -3.63 7.37 17.17
N ASP A 348 -4.34 7.66 16.09
CA ASP A 348 -3.76 8.00 14.79
C ASP A 348 -3.06 9.36 14.82
N LEU A 349 -3.63 10.36 15.49
CA LEU A 349 -3.01 11.68 15.66
C LEU A 349 -1.70 11.59 16.46
N ALA A 350 -1.61 10.71 17.47
CA ALA A 350 -0.36 10.45 18.17
C ALA A 350 0.72 9.82 17.26
N SER A 351 0.34 8.92 16.35
CA SER A 351 1.26 8.40 15.33
C SER A 351 1.68 9.50 14.34
N ILE A 352 0.74 10.35 13.91
CA ILE A 352 0.99 11.48 13.01
C ILE A 352 1.97 12.48 13.64
N GLU A 353 1.85 12.78 14.93
CA GLU A 353 2.75 13.70 15.64
C GLU A 353 4.22 13.24 15.60
N ARG A 354 4.45 11.93 15.72
CA ARG A 354 5.79 11.35 15.55
C ARG A 354 6.29 11.44 14.12
N ALA A 355 5.39 11.28 13.14
CA ALA A 355 5.75 11.50 11.75
C ALA A 355 6.09 12.97 11.48
N THR A 356 5.29 13.93 11.92
CA THR A 356 5.51 15.36 11.65
C THR A 356 6.70 15.94 12.41
N SER A 357 7.08 15.35 13.53
CA SER A 357 8.34 15.66 14.24
C SER A 357 9.57 14.98 13.62
N VAL A 358 9.40 14.18 12.56
CA VAL A 358 10.46 13.43 11.87
C VAL A 358 11.21 12.51 12.84
N ASP A 359 10.46 11.74 13.63
CA ASP A 359 10.95 10.71 14.55
C ASP A 359 10.67 9.28 14.00
N PRO A 360 11.48 8.75 13.07
CA PRO A 360 11.26 7.43 12.49
C PRO A 360 11.23 6.29 13.53
N PRO A 361 12.17 6.18 14.49
CA PRO A 361 12.12 5.14 15.52
C PRO A 361 10.87 5.22 16.39
N GLY A 362 10.50 6.42 16.83
CA GLY A 362 9.29 6.60 17.63
C GLY A 362 8.03 6.32 16.84
N PHE A 363 7.92 6.78 15.59
CA PHE A 363 6.79 6.46 14.71
C PHE A 363 6.64 4.94 14.54
N PHE A 364 7.75 4.24 14.25
CA PHE A 364 7.72 2.79 14.11
C PHE A 364 7.26 2.10 15.39
N ALA A 365 7.89 2.44 16.52
CA ALA A 365 7.58 1.83 17.80
C ALA A 365 6.14 2.07 18.22
N ASP A 366 5.60 3.26 17.95
CA ASP A 366 4.23 3.64 18.24
C ASP A 366 3.24 2.80 17.42
N VAL A 367 3.38 2.76 16.10
CA VAL A 367 2.48 2.00 15.24
C VAL A 367 2.61 0.49 15.47
N ALA A 368 3.82 -0.02 15.65
CA ALA A 368 4.07 -1.45 15.86
C ALA A 368 3.43 -2.01 17.16
N GLN A 369 3.10 -1.16 18.13
CA GLN A 369 2.48 -1.58 19.39
C GLN A 369 1.09 -2.18 19.21
N ASP A 370 0.32 -1.70 18.22
CA ASP A 370 -1.09 -2.04 18.02
C ASP A 370 -1.44 -2.39 16.57
N LEU A 371 -0.46 -2.80 15.77
CA LEU A 371 -0.69 -3.31 14.40
C LEU A 371 -1.73 -4.45 14.33
N GLY A 372 -1.84 -5.26 15.37
CA GLY A 372 -2.82 -6.35 15.44
C GLY A 372 -4.27 -5.87 15.51
N THR A 373 -4.51 -4.62 15.91
CA THR A 373 -5.85 -4.02 16.01
C THR A 373 -6.05 -2.93 14.98
N ARG A 374 -5.14 -1.97 14.86
CA ARG A 374 -5.26 -0.89 13.86
C ARG A 374 -4.91 -1.32 12.45
N ARG A 375 -4.10 -2.37 12.25
CA ARG A 375 -3.74 -2.87 10.90
C ARG A 375 -3.23 -1.75 9.97
N VAL A 376 -2.32 -0.91 10.48
CA VAL A 376 -1.78 0.24 9.75
C VAL A 376 -0.89 -0.21 8.58
N CYS A 377 -1.38 -0.07 7.36
CA CYS A 377 -0.66 -0.48 6.15
C CYS A 377 0.47 0.49 5.76
N GLY A 378 0.33 1.78 6.11
CA GLY A 378 1.27 2.86 5.77
C GLY A 378 2.55 2.90 6.59
N LEU A 379 2.71 2.00 7.58
CA LEU A 379 3.87 1.98 8.47
C LEU A 379 5.19 1.94 7.69
N GLY A 380 5.30 1.03 6.71
CA GLY A 380 6.53 0.84 5.95
C GLY A 380 6.93 2.08 5.12
N PRO A 381 6.02 2.59 4.26
CA PRO A 381 6.27 3.79 3.47
C PRO A 381 6.53 5.05 4.29
N ILE A 382 5.75 5.30 5.35
CA ILE A 382 5.93 6.49 6.19
C ILE A 382 7.27 6.40 6.92
N TYR A 383 7.60 5.27 7.56
CA TYR A 383 8.90 5.10 8.19
C TYR A 383 10.06 5.35 7.20
N THR A 384 9.96 4.79 5.99
CA THR A 384 10.97 4.93 4.95
C THR A 384 11.10 6.39 4.48
N LEU A 385 9.98 7.10 4.34
CA LEU A 385 9.97 8.54 4.07
C LEU A 385 10.73 9.30 5.16
N LEU A 386 10.38 9.11 6.44
CA LEU A 386 11.03 9.81 7.56
C LEU A 386 12.53 9.53 7.64
N ARG A 387 12.95 8.30 7.34
CA ARG A 387 14.38 7.93 7.25
C ARG A 387 15.11 8.55 6.06
N ALA A 388 14.40 8.85 4.98
CA ALA A 388 14.97 9.42 3.76
C ALA A 388 15.12 10.94 3.84
N LEU A 389 14.30 11.61 4.65
CA LEU A 389 14.31 13.07 4.79
C LEU A 389 15.57 13.59 5.51
N PRO A 390 15.99 14.84 5.24
CA PRO A 390 16.98 15.53 6.05
C PRO A 390 16.58 15.59 7.53
N PRO A 391 17.51 15.43 8.49
CA PRO A 391 17.18 15.51 9.93
C PRO A 391 16.62 16.86 10.38
N SER A 392 16.89 17.93 9.63
CA SER A 392 16.36 19.28 9.89
C SER A 392 14.90 19.44 9.46
N SER A 393 14.33 18.49 8.72
CA SER A 393 12.99 18.63 8.17
C SER A 393 11.90 18.68 9.24
N ARG A 394 10.78 19.30 8.88
CA ARG A 394 9.57 19.38 9.69
C ARG A 394 8.37 18.96 8.85
N GLY A 395 7.47 18.21 9.46
CA GLY A 395 6.20 17.83 8.84
C GLY A 395 5.07 18.75 9.26
N GLU A 396 4.11 18.91 8.35
CA GLU A 396 2.86 19.63 8.54
C GLU A 396 1.71 18.67 8.26
N LEU A 397 0.74 18.60 9.17
CA LEU A 397 -0.52 17.90 8.95
C LEU A 397 -1.42 18.73 8.03
N LEU A 398 -1.64 18.27 6.81
CA LEU A 398 -2.50 18.92 5.82
C LEU A 398 -3.95 18.45 5.94
N ASN A 399 -4.16 17.16 6.15
CA ASN A 399 -5.49 16.56 6.36
C ASN A 399 -5.44 15.25 7.15
N TYR A 400 -6.52 14.94 7.87
CA TYR A 400 -6.77 13.63 8.47
C TYR A 400 -8.27 13.32 8.42
N GLU A 401 -8.61 12.12 7.96
CA GLU A 401 -9.99 11.66 7.85
C GLU A 401 -10.12 10.18 8.21
N GLN A 402 -11.33 9.80 8.65
CA GLN A 402 -11.79 8.42 8.80
C GLN A 402 -12.85 8.16 7.72
N CYS A 403 -12.50 7.39 6.70
CA CYS A 403 -13.44 6.95 5.67
C CYS A 403 -14.24 5.76 6.21
N VAL A 404 -15.48 6.02 6.63
CA VAL A 404 -16.42 5.02 7.14
C VAL A 404 -17.19 4.42 5.97
N ASP A 405 -17.16 3.10 5.82
CA ASP A 405 -18.00 2.37 4.88
C ASP A 405 -19.47 2.53 5.29
N PRO A 406 -20.35 3.06 4.43
CA PRO A 406 -21.72 3.38 4.80
C PRO A 406 -22.61 2.15 5.00
N GLU A 407 -22.22 0.97 4.49
CA GLU A 407 -23.03 -0.24 4.58
C GLU A 407 -22.74 -1.02 5.86
N GLU A 408 -21.45 -1.26 6.15
CA GLU A 408 -21.05 -2.12 7.26
C GLU A 408 -20.27 -1.42 8.38
N GLY A 409 -19.82 -0.19 8.13
CA GLY A 409 -19.20 0.67 9.15
C GLY A 409 -17.72 0.43 9.40
N SER A 410 -17.01 -0.36 8.58
CA SER A 410 -15.55 -0.41 8.66
C SER A 410 -14.93 0.91 8.26
N ILE A 411 -13.80 1.20 8.87
CA ILE A 411 -13.10 2.46 8.75
C ILE A 411 -11.73 2.17 8.16
N VAL A 412 -11.37 3.00 7.19
CA VAL A 412 -9.97 3.24 6.91
C VAL A 412 -9.66 4.70 7.19
N SER A 413 -8.70 4.95 8.07
CA SER A 413 -8.19 6.30 8.30
C SER A 413 -7.01 6.59 7.39
N HIS A 414 -6.85 7.86 7.01
CA HIS A 414 -5.74 8.30 6.18
C HIS A 414 -5.33 9.73 6.53
N THR A 415 -4.12 10.10 6.13
CA THR A 415 -3.57 11.43 6.38
C THR A 415 -2.81 11.95 5.17
N SER A 416 -2.79 13.28 5.07
CA SER A 416 -2.00 14.02 4.11
C SER A 416 -0.98 14.85 4.89
N LEU A 417 0.31 14.64 4.63
CA LEU A 417 1.40 15.32 5.33
C LEU A 417 2.34 15.97 4.32
N GLY A 418 2.70 17.23 4.53
CA GLY A 418 3.78 17.90 3.80
C GLY A 418 5.05 17.91 4.65
N PHE A 419 6.22 17.73 4.05
CA PHE A 419 7.50 17.80 4.75
C PHE A 419 8.41 18.83 4.10
N TYR A 420 8.99 19.71 4.91
CA TYR A 420 9.77 20.86 4.47
C TYR A 420 11.15 20.89 5.14
N GLY A 421 12.17 21.41 4.47
CA GLY A 421 13.51 21.57 5.04
C GLY A 421 14.52 22.22 4.12
#